data_AF-A0A419RQ90-F1
#
_entry.id   AF-A0A419RQ90-F1
#
_cell.length_a   1.000
_cell.length_b   1.000
_cell.length_c   1.000
_cell.angle_alpha   90.00
_cell.angle_beta   90.00
_cell.angle_gamma   90.00
#
_symmetry.space_group_name_H-M   'P 1'
#
loop_
_entity.id
_entity.type
_entity.pdbx_description
1 polymer ?
#
loop_
_entity_poly.entity_id
_entity_poly.type
_entity_poly.pdbx_seq_one_letter_code
_entity_poly.pdbx_strand_id
1 'polypeptide(L)'
;MPIVALVFLAACGQQQSAEAQPESMALDDTGPPPARGDASPDTSDASWRVAEDGQSIRFGDGDEAPLLSLKCDLSGDPQQFSIVRHADALPGQSALFPFVGNGMRSRFFADAVLSDGEWRWEAKLPADDPQLDIFEGNRRLTATLPGRGMLEISGSRIPGEFLAWCRSGGANAQVEGPADPSEV
;
A
#
# COMPACT_ATOMS: atom_id res chain seq x y z
N MET A 1 18.26 -76.46 -25.77
CA MET A 1 17.18 -77.25 -25.13
C MET A 1 17.83 -78.20 -24.14
N PRO A 2 17.40 -78.37 -22.88
CA PRO A 2 16.13 -78.01 -22.18
C PRO A 2 16.35 -76.98 -21.01
N ILE A 3 15.38 -76.21 -20.45
CA ILE A 3 14.16 -76.52 -19.65
C ILE A 3 14.53 -77.25 -18.33
N VAL A 4 14.08 -76.93 -17.10
CA VAL A 4 13.20 -75.94 -16.44
C VAL A 4 13.47 -76.07 -14.91
N ALA A 5 13.19 -74.99 -14.18
CA ALA A 5 12.91 -74.81 -12.74
C ALA A 5 12.96 -75.99 -11.74
N LEU A 6 13.42 -75.71 -10.52
CA LEU A 6 12.57 -75.82 -9.33
C LEU A 6 13.09 -75.01 -8.12
N VAL A 7 12.16 -74.33 -7.48
CA VAL A 7 12.19 -73.60 -6.20
C VAL A 7 12.31 -74.58 -5.03
N PHE A 8 13.04 -74.24 -3.96
CA PHE A 8 12.60 -74.48 -2.57
C PHE A 8 13.36 -73.59 -1.55
N LEU A 9 12.56 -72.97 -0.68
CA LEU A 9 12.93 -72.12 0.45
C LEU A 9 13.51 -72.91 1.63
N ALA A 10 14.52 -72.34 2.30
CA ALA A 10 14.82 -72.44 3.75
C ALA A 10 16.03 -71.51 4.04
N ALA A 11 16.26 -70.82 5.15
CA ALA A 11 15.48 -70.34 6.29
C ALA A 11 16.45 -69.42 7.09
N CYS A 12 15.90 -68.39 7.75
CA CYS A 12 16.39 -67.72 8.96
C CYS A 12 17.68 -66.86 8.93
N GLY A 13 17.49 -65.55 9.12
CA GLY A 13 18.54 -64.59 9.48
C GLY A 13 17.96 -63.21 9.73
N GLN A 14 17.11 -63.10 10.75
CA GLN A 14 16.34 -61.93 11.14
C GLN A 14 17.25 -60.74 11.49
N GLN A 15 17.34 -59.75 10.62
CA GLN A 15 17.74 -58.39 11.02
C GLN A 15 16.49 -57.54 10.98
N GLN A 16 15.84 -57.50 12.14
CA GLN A 16 14.85 -56.50 12.44
C GLN A 16 15.59 -55.16 12.39
N SER A 17 15.51 -54.50 11.25
CA SER A 17 15.81 -53.08 11.15
C SER A 17 14.91 -52.44 12.18
N ALA A 18 15.49 -52.03 13.31
CA ALA A 18 14.83 -51.10 14.19
C ALA A 18 14.57 -49.88 13.32
N GLU A 19 13.34 -49.77 12.84
CA GLU A 19 12.83 -48.55 12.24
C GLU A 19 13.02 -47.51 13.34
N ALA A 20 14.09 -46.72 13.24
CA ALA A 20 14.19 -45.47 13.96
C ALA A 20 13.08 -44.60 13.38
N GLN A 21 11.87 -44.79 13.93
CA GLN A 21 10.78 -43.88 13.75
C GLN A 21 11.36 -42.52 14.17
N PRO A 22 11.37 -41.52 13.29
CA PRO A 22 11.72 -40.19 13.74
C PRO A 22 10.67 -39.82 14.78
N GLU A 23 11.04 -39.90 16.07
CA GLU A 23 10.24 -39.29 17.11
C GLU A 23 10.23 -37.80 16.80
N SER A 24 9.12 -37.34 16.24
CA SER A 24 8.82 -35.93 16.15
C SER A 24 8.69 -35.41 17.57
N MET A 25 9.78 -34.81 18.06
CA MET A 25 9.74 -34.02 19.28
C MET A 25 8.68 -32.94 19.06
N ALA A 26 7.60 -32.98 19.84
CA ALA A 26 6.64 -31.89 19.86
C ALA A 26 7.39 -30.65 20.31
N LEU A 27 7.63 -29.72 19.38
CA LEU A 27 8.04 -28.37 19.72
C LEU A 27 6.86 -27.80 20.52
N ASP A 28 7.06 -27.59 21.82
CA ASP A 28 6.16 -26.74 22.60
C ASP A 28 5.94 -25.46 21.79
N ASP A 29 4.66 -25.10 21.62
CA ASP A 29 4.15 -24.01 20.76
C ASP A 29 4.60 -22.64 21.31
N THR A 30 5.91 -22.45 21.28
CA THR A 30 6.71 -21.30 21.71
C THR A 30 7.23 -20.55 20.49
N GLY A 31 6.61 -20.80 19.33
CA GLY A 31 6.81 -20.00 18.13
C GLY A 31 6.54 -18.53 18.44
N PRO A 32 7.18 -17.59 17.72
CA PRO A 32 6.84 -16.18 17.83
C PRO A 32 5.31 -16.02 17.73
N PRO A 33 4.68 -15.17 18.58
CA PRO A 33 3.25 -14.92 18.47
C PRO A 33 2.91 -14.56 17.03
N PRO A 34 1.76 -15.02 16.50
CA PRO A 34 1.41 -14.78 15.11
C PRO A 34 1.49 -13.29 14.81
N ALA A 35 2.09 -12.94 13.67
CA ALA A 35 2.15 -11.56 13.22
C ALA A 35 0.71 -11.00 13.19
N ARG A 36 0.39 -10.12 14.14
CA ARG A 36 -0.89 -9.41 14.16
C ARG A 36 -0.79 -8.27 13.16
N GLY A 37 -1.22 -8.54 11.94
CA GLY A 37 -1.59 -7.48 11.01
C GLY A 37 -3.06 -7.13 11.19
N ASP A 38 -3.39 -5.85 11.07
CA ASP A 38 -4.76 -5.42 11.00
C ASP A 38 -5.42 -5.97 9.73
N ALA A 39 -6.73 -6.22 9.78
CA ALA A 39 -7.48 -6.56 8.59
C ALA A 39 -7.45 -5.38 7.59
N SER A 40 -7.51 -5.68 6.30
CA SER A 40 -7.71 -4.62 5.30
C SER A 40 -9.11 -4.02 5.50
N PRO A 41 -9.24 -2.68 5.56
CA PRO A 41 -10.55 -2.05 5.71
C PRO A 41 -11.40 -2.32 4.47
N ASP A 42 -12.73 -2.33 4.65
CA ASP A 42 -13.64 -2.25 3.51
C ASP A 42 -13.51 -0.86 2.88
N THR A 43 -13.52 -0.81 1.56
CA THR A 43 -13.37 0.42 0.75
C THR A 43 -14.41 0.47 -0.37
N SER A 44 -15.44 -0.38 -0.28
CA SER A 44 -16.46 -0.53 -1.32
C SER A 44 -17.24 0.76 -1.58
N ASP A 45 -17.43 1.58 -0.54
CA ASP A 45 -18.12 2.87 -0.60
C ASP A 45 -17.15 4.07 -0.56
N ALA A 46 -15.84 3.81 -0.57
CA ALA A 46 -14.82 4.83 -0.41
C ALA A 46 -14.64 5.65 -1.69
N SER A 47 -14.54 6.97 -1.52
CA SER A 47 -14.34 7.90 -2.64
C SER A 47 -13.39 9.04 -2.30
N TRP A 48 -12.80 9.63 -3.33
CA TRP A 48 -11.96 10.82 -3.21
C TRP A 48 -12.80 12.08 -3.06
N ARG A 49 -12.47 12.91 -2.09
CA ARG A 49 -13.10 14.21 -1.85
C ARG A 49 -12.03 15.27 -1.58
N VAL A 50 -12.30 16.49 -2.03
CA VAL A 50 -11.45 17.64 -1.70
C VAL A 50 -11.70 18.04 -0.26
N ALA A 51 -10.62 18.27 0.48
CA ALA A 51 -10.70 18.75 1.85
C ALA A 51 -11.09 20.23 1.90
N GLU A 52 -11.66 20.66 3.03
CA GLU A 52 -12.04 22.05 3.27
C GLU A 52 -10.85 23.02 3.24
N ASP A 53 -9.62 22.54 3.49
CA ASP A 53 -8.41 23.34 3.43
C ASP A 53 -7.98 23.69 1.99
N GLY A 54 -8.59 23.06 0.98
CA GLY A 54 -8.24 23.23 -0.44
C GLY A 54 -6.84 22.76 -0.81
N GLN A 55 -6.07 22.22 0.13
CA GLN A 55 -4.67 21.81 -0.03
C GLN A 55 -4.48 20.31 0.24
N SER A 56 -5.59 19.57 0.37
CA SER A 56 -5.58 18.13 0.48
C SER A 56 -6.80 17.48 -0.17
N ILE A 57 -6.65 16.21 -0.50
CA ILE A 57 -7.75 15.33 -0.87
C ILE A 57 -7.75 14.12 0.05
N ARG A 58 -8.94 13.58 0.31
CA ARG A 58 -9.19 12.51 1.27
C ARG A 58 -9.89 11.35 0.58
N PHE A 59 -9.43 10.14 0.85
CA PHE A 59 -10.07 8.90 0.42
C PHE A 59 -10.60 8.16 1.64
N GLY A 60 -11.88 7.81 1.62
CA GLY A 60 -12.57 7.09 2.69
C GLY A 60 -14.09 7.10 2.48
N ASP A 61 -14.80 6.45 3.39
CA ASP A 61 -16.25 6.26 3.31
C ASP A 61 -17.00 7.48 3.85
N GLY A 62 -17.88 8.07 3.03
CA GLY A 62 -18.84 9.09 3.48
C GLY A 62 -18.26 10.14 4.41
N ASP A 63 -18.83 10.33 5.60
CA ASP A 63 -18.36 11.29 6.61
C ASP A 63 -17.42 10.67 7.65
N GLU A 64 -16.97 9.43 7.45
CA GLU A 64 -16.02 8.77 8.34
C GLU A 64 -14.62 9.35 8.22
N ALA A 65 -13.77 8.98 9.18
CA ALA A 65 -12.36 9.34 9.16
C ALA A 65 -11.71 8.83 7.85
N PRO A 66 -10.90 9.66 7.15
CA PRO A 66 -10.28 9.24 5.92
C PRO A 66 -9.33 8.06 6.17
N LEU A 67 -9.22 7.15 5.20
CA LEU A 67 -8.24 6.06 5.22
C LEU A 67 -6.90 6.52 4.64
N LEU A 68 -6.94 7.38 3.63
CA LEU A 68 -5.76 7.94 2.98
C LEU A 68 -5.98 9.43 2.71
N SER A 69 -4.93 10.22 2.76
CA SER A 69 -4.96 11.61 2.31
C SER A 69 -3.72 11.95 1.50
N LEU A 70 -3.91 12.73 0.45
CA LEU A 70 -2.82 13.37 -0.27
C LEU A 70 -2.85 14.85 0.09
N LYS A 71 -1.70 15.41 0.47
CA LYS A 71 -1.57 16.81 0.86
C LYS A 71 -0.47 17.47 0.03
N CYS A 72 -0.65 18.74 -0.26
CA CYS A 72 0.36 19.57 -0.88
C CYS A 72 0.71 20.71 0.06
N ASP A 73 1.99 20.91 0.34
CA ASP A 73 2.51 22.09 0.98
C ASP A 73 3.11 23.01 -0.09
N LEU A 74 2.40 24.12 -0.33
CA LEU A 74 2.73 25.12 -1.35
C LEU A 74 3.88 26.04 -0.94
N SER A 75 4.37 25.97 0.29
CA SER A 75 5.42 26.87 0.78
C SER A 75 6.82 26.52 0.25
N GLY A 76 7.02 25.31 -0.26
CA GLY A 76 8.27 24.83 -0.85
C GLY A 76 8.41 25.08 -2.35
N ASP A 77 9.66 25.02 -2.84
CA ASP A 77 10.02 25.00 -4.26
C ASP A 77 11.12 23.94 -4.51
N PRO A 78 10.80 22.76 -5.07
CA PRO A 78 9.46 22.31 -5.47
C PRO A 78 8.52 22.15 -4.25
N GLN A 79 7.21 22.22 -4.50
CA GLN A 79 6.19 21.98 -3.48
C GLN A 79 6.38 20.60 -2.85
N GLN A 80 5.98 20.44 -1.59
CA GLN A 80 6.09 19.14 -0.91
C GLN A 80 4.77 18.38 -1.00
N PHE A 81 4.83 17.15 -1.47
CA PHE A 81 3.69 16.24 -1.55
C PHE A 81 3.76 15.21 -0.43
N SER A 82 2.72 15.16 0.42
CA SER A 82 2.59 14.16 1.48
C SER A 82 1.53 13.13 1.15
N ILE A 83 1.86 11.87 1.37
CA ILE A 83 0.93 10.73 1.33
C ILE A 83 0.74 10.25 2.76
N VAL A 84 -0.47 10.43 3.31
CA VAL A 84 -0.80 10.13 4.70
C VAL A 84 -1.75 8.95 4.77
N ARG A 85 -1.31 7.83 5.35
CA ARG A 85 -2.16 6.68 5.67
C ARG A 85 -2.63 6.78 7.11
N HIS A 86 -3.95 6.85 7.27
CA HIS A 86 -4.64 6.95 8.57
C HIS A 86 -4.90 5.55 9.12
N ALA A 87 -3.92 5.05 9.85
CA ALA A 87 -3.95 3.80 10.59
C ALA A 87 -3.03 3.94 11.79
N ASP A 88 -3.20 3.09 12.80
CA ASP A 88 -2.39 3.13 14.00
C ASP A 88 -0.89 3.11 13.66
N ALA A 89 -0.19 4.14 14.12
CA ALA A 89 1.26 4.24 14.04
C ALA A 89 1.83 4.39 15.45
N LEU A 90 3.03 3.86 15.67
CA LEU A 90 3.75 4.07 16.92
C LEU A 90 5.04 4.86 16.66
N PRO A 91 5.52 5.64 17.64
CA PRO A 91 6.76 6.40 17.50
C PRO A 91 7.92 5.54 16.99
N GLY A 92 8.67 6.05 16.01
CA GLY A 92 9.87 5.41 15.48
C GLY A 92 9.63 4.25 14.51
N GLN A 93 8.39 4.00 14.09
CA GLN A 93 8.10 3.03 13.02
C GLN A 93 8.33 3.64 11.64
N SER A 94 8.80 2.80 10.72
CA SER A 94 8.97 3.11 9.30
C SER A 94 8.61 1.89 8.46
N ALA A 95 8.07 2.11 7.27
CA ALA A 95 7.69 1.03 6.36
C ALA A 95 7.83 1.44 4.89
N LEU A 96 8.03 0.46 4.03
CA LEU A 96 7.77 0.63 2.60
C LEU A 96 6.26 0.56 2.38
N PHE A 97 5.70 1.61 1.79
CA PHE A 97 4.30 1.73 1.44
C PHE A 97 4.13 1.60 -0.08
N PRO A 98 4.04 0.36 -0.62
CA PRO A 98 3.86 0.12 -2.04
C PRO A 98 2.46 0.52 -2.54
N PHE A 99 2.45 1.19 -3.68
CA PHE A 99 1.28 1.45 -4.51
C PHE A 99 1.42 0.72 -5.84
N VAL A 100 0.32 0.11 -6.31
CA VAL A 100 0.26 -0.61 -7.59
C VAL A 100 -1.00 -0.20 -8.32
N GLY A 101 -0.88 0.12 -9.60
CA GLY A 101 -2.00 0.52 -10.44
C GLY A 101 -1.53 1.46 -11.54
N ASN A 102 -2.44 1.93 -12.40
CA ASN A 102 -2.11 2.81 -13.53
C ASN A 102 -0.94 2.31 -14.42
N GLY A 103 -0.70 0.99 -14.46
CA GLY A 103 0.40 0.38 -15.23
C GLY A 103 1.78 0.46 -14.57
N MET A 104 1.90 0.99 -13.35
CA MET A 104 3.17 1.18 -12.66
C MET A 104 3.12 0.76 -11.19
N ARG A 105 4.28 0.84 -10.54
CA ARG A 105 4.50 0.45 -9.13
C ARG A 105 5.40 1.48 -8.48
N SER A 106 4.90 2.16 -7.46
CA SER A 106 5.67 3.09 -6.65
C SER A 106 5.83 2.54 -5.24
N ARG A 107 6.94 2.85 -4.59
CA ARG A 107 7.21 2.45 -3.21
C ARG A 107 7.67 3.67 -2.45
N PHE A 108 6.82 4.13 -1.54
CA PHE A 108 7.11 5.30 -0.73
C PHE A 108 7.69 4.86 0.61
N PHE A 109 8.68 5.58 1.12
CA PHE A 109 9.15 5.41 2.49
C PHE A 109 8.22 6.19 3.40
N ALA A 110 7.43 5.49 4.20
CA ALA A 110 6.49 6.08 5.14
C ALA A 110 7.02 5.94 6.57
N ASP A 111 7.04 7.05 7.30
CA ASP A 111 7.44 7.11 8.69
C ASP A 111 6.23 7.41 9.58
N ALA A 112 6.28 6.95 10.83
CA ALA A 112 5.33 7.38 11.85
C ALA A 112 5.64 8.82 12.28
N VAL A 113 4.71 9.72 12.05
CA VAL A 113 4.82 11.15 12.35
C VAL A 113 3.67 11.57 13.28
N LEU A 114 3.98 12.41 14.28
CA LEU A 114 2.99 12.99 15.19
C LEU A 114 2.32 14.22 14.52
N SER A 115 1.12 14.01 14.00
CA SER A 115 0.14 14.97 13.44
C SER A 115 -1.01 15.30 14.39
N ASP A 116 -1.20 16.55 14.83
CA ASP A 116 -2.46 16.96 15.50
C ASP A 116 -2.80 16.14 16.76
N GLY A 117 -1.77 15.66 17.47
CA GLY A 117 -1.91 14.81 18.65
C GLY A 117 -1.99 13.31 18.36
N GLU A 118 -2.00 12.90 17.09
CA GLU A 118 -2.11 11.51 16.66
C GLU A 118 -0.90 11.07 15.83
N TRP A 119 -0.47 9.83 16.02
CA TRP A 119 0.57 9.22 15.19
C TRP A 119 -0.06 8.66 13.92
N ARG A 120 0.49 9.05 12.77
CA ARG A 120 0.05 8.60 11.44
C ARG A 120 1.24 8.26 10.57
N TRP A 121 1.00 7.44 9.55
CA TRP A 121 2.01 7.06 8.57
C TRP A 121 2.07 8.11 7.48
N GLU A 122 3.25 8.69 7.24
CA GLU A 122 3.43 9.74 6.26
C GLU A 122 4.67 9.48 5.40
N ALA A 123 4.51 9.54 4.08
CA ALA A 123 5.60 9.65 3.13
C ALA A 123 5.62 11.06 2.54
N LYS A 124 6.80 11.68 2.45
CA LYS A 124 6.98 13.02 1.89
C LYS A 124 7.99 13.00 0.76
N LEU A 125 7.68 13.72 -0.31
CA LEU A 125 8.55 13.85 -1.46
C LEU A 125 8.27 15.16 -2.21
N PRO A 126 9.23 15.68 -2.98
CA PRO A 126 8.99 16.75 -3.95
C PRO A 126 7.80 16.46 -4.87
N ALA A 127 6.97 17.46 -5.17
CA ALA A 127 5.79 17.30 -6.02
C ALA A 127 6.14 16.90 -7.46
N ASP A 128 7.35 17.21 -7.93
CA ASP A 128 7.90 16.84 -9.24
C ASP A 128 8.56 15.45 -9.26
N ASP A 129 8.57 14.71 -8.15
CA ASP A 129 9.14 13.37 -8.10
C ASP A 129 8.32 12.39 -8.99
N PRO A 130 8.98 11.65 -9.91
CA PRO A 130 8.30 10.75 -10.84
C PRO A 130 7.62 9.55 -10.17
N GLN A 131 7.93 9.23 -8.90
CA GLN A 131 7.19 8.21 -8.17
C GLN A 131 5.71 8.59 -7.98
N LEU A 132 5.39 9.88 -8.00
CA LEU A 132 4.02 10.39 -7.88
C LEU A 132 3.17 10.15 -9.12
N ASP A 133 3.77 9.82 -10.28
CA ASP A 133 3.04 9.58 -11.53
C ASP A 133 2.03 8.42 -11.40
N ILE A 134 2.18 7.57 -10.37
CA ILE A 134 1.18 6.55 -9.99
C ILE A 134 -0.21 7.14 -9.77
N PHE A 135 -0.32 8.41 -9.38
CA PHE A 135 -1.60 9.11 -9.12
C PHE A 135 -2.20 9.80 -10.36
N GLU A 136 -1.46 9.95 -11.47
CA GLU A 136 -1.95 10.67 -12.65
C GLU A 136 -3.08 9.95 -13.39
N GLY A 137 -3.05 8.62 -13.39
CA GLY A 137 -4.04 7.82 -14.10
C GLY A 137 -5.36 7.68 -13.33
N ASN A 138 -6.42 7.33 -14.06
CA ASN A 138 -7.78 7.24 -13.55
C ASN A 138 -8.22 5.83 -13.13
N ARG A 139 -7.29 4.85 -13.12
CA ARG A 139 -7.62 3.45 -12.83
C ARG A 139 -7.55 3.19 -11.33
N ARG A 140 -8.09 2.04 -10.91
CA ARG A 140 -7.96 1.55 -9.54
C ARG A 140 -6.49 1.42 -9.15
N LEU A 141 -6.19 1.77 -7.90
CA LEU A 141 -4.89 1.57 -7.26
C LEU A 141 -5.06 0.63 -6.07
N THR A 142 -4.00 -0.08 -5.71
CA THR A 142 -3.90 -0.77 -4.42
C THR A 142 -2.72 -0.19 -3.64
N ALA A 143 -2.91 0.10 -2.36
CA ALA A 143 -1.88 0.62 -1.48
C ALA A 143 -1.75 -0.29 -0.26
N THR A 144 -0.59 -0.93 -0.06
CA THR A 144 -0.41 -1.89 1.04
C THR A 144 0.54 -1.34 2.08
N LEU A 145 0.08 -1.17 3.32
CA LEU A 145 0.97 -0.79 4.42
C LEU A 145 1.20 -2.05 5.29
N PRO A 146 2.44 -2.56 5.40
CA PRO A 146 2.73 -3.76 6.18
C PRO A 146 2.19 -3.67 7.61
N GLY A 147 1.43 -4.69 8.02
CA GLY A 147 0.77 -4.74 9.34
C GLY A 147 -0.50 -3.90 9.47
N ARG A 148 -0.84 -3.05 8.49
CA ARG A 148 -2.00 -2.11 8.51
C ARG A 148 -2.98 -2.33 7.35
N GLY A 149 -2.89 -3.50 6.72
CA GLY A 149 -3.75 -3.92 5.62
C GLY A 149 -3.45 -3.24 4.28
N MET A 150 -4.30 -3.56 3.31
CA MET A 150 -4.32 -3.00 1.96
C MET A 150 -5.54 -2.12 1.77
N LEU A 151 -5.36 -1.00 1.08
CA LEU A 151 -6.46 -0.19 0.54
C LEU A 151 -6.68 -0.54 -0.92
N GLU A 152 -7.91 -0.88 -1.28
CA GLU A 152 -8.40 -0.91 -2.66
C GLU A 152 -8.95 0.48 -3.01
N ILE A 153 -8.20 1.26 -3.75
CA ILE A 153 -8.53 2.66 -4.03
C ILE A 153 -9.26 2.73 -5.37
N SER A 154 -10.55 3.08 -5.32
CA SER A 154 -11.39 3.25 -6.51
C SER A 154 -10.78 4.25 -7.51
N GLY A 155 -10.93 3.96 -8.80
CA GLY A 155 -10.38 4.80 -9.87
C GLY A 155 -11.05 6.17 -9.91
N SER A 156 -10.26 7.23 -10.01
CA SER A 156 -10.74 8.61 -10.02
C SER A 156 -9.77 9.52 -10.78
N ARG A 157 -10.28 10.63 -11.31
CA ARG A 157 -9.45 11.71 -11.90
C ARG A 157 -8.87 12.65 -10.83
N ILE A 158 -9.49 12.70 -9.65
CA ILE A 158 -9.18 13.67 -8.59
C ILE A 158 -7.70 13.61 -8.15
N PRO A 159 -7.08 12.44 -7.89
CA PRO A 159 -5.66 12.40 -7.50
C PRO A 159 -4.71 13.00 -8.54
N GLY A 160 -4.95 12.72 -9.83
CA GLY A 160 -4.12 13.25 -10.91
C GLY A 160 -4.28 14.76 -11.09
N GLU A 161 -5.52 15.26 -11.00
CA GLU A 161 -5.81 16.70 -11.03
C GLU A 161 -5.17 17.42 -9.82
N PHE A 162 -5.24 16.81 -8.64
CA PHE A 162 -4.61 17.33 -7.42
C PHE A 162 -3.08 17.36 -7.52
N LEU A 163 -2.45 16.30 -8.05
CA LEU A 163 -1.01 16.27 -8.27
C LEU A 163 -0.57 17.35 -9.28
N ALA A 164 -1.31 17.52 -10.37
CA ALA A 164 -1.04 18.57 -11.36
C ALA A 164 -1.16 19.97 -10.74
N TRP A 165 -2.19 20.22 -9.94
CA TRP A 165 -2.37 21.46 -9.19
C TRP A 165 -1.23 21.69 -8.16
N CYS A 166 -0.77 20.65 -7.48
CA CYS A 166 0.35 20.75 -6.55
C CYS A 166 1.65 21.15 -7.27
N ARG A 167 1.94 20.49 -8.41
CA ARG A 167 3.10 20.78 -9.27
C ARG A 167 3.06 22.18 -9.89
N SER A 168 1.87 22.78 -10.06
CA SER A 168 1.73 24.15 -10.56
C SER A 168 1.88 25.22 -9.47
N GLY A 169 2.28 24.84 -8.25
CA GLY A 169 2.34 25.77 -7.12
C GLY A 169 0.95 26.26 -6.69
N GLY A 170 -0.09 25.46 -6.92
CA GLY A 170 -1.46 25.79 -6.58
C GLY A 170 -2.14 26.78 -7.54
N ALA A 171 -1.52 27.07 -8.68
CA ALA A 171 -2.11 27.89 -9.72
C ALA A 171 -3.29 27.16 -10.36
N ASN A 172 -4.50 27.65 -10.14
CA ASN A 172 -5.66 27.26 -10.94
C ASN A 172 -5.50 27.88 -12.34
N ALA A 173 -5.76 27.10 -13.39
CA ALA A 173 -5.81 27.64 -14.76
C ALA A 173 -6.73 28.86 -14.75
N GLN A 174 -6.16 30.05 -14.94
CA GLN A 174 -6.92 31.27 -15.13
C GLN A 174 -7.83 31.01 -16.33
N VAL A 175 -9.15 30.99 -16.12
CA VAL A 175 -10.08 31.06 -17.24
C VAL A 175 -9.87 32.46 -17.82
N GLU A 176 -9.06 32.53 -18.87
CA GLU A 176 -8.88 33.74 -19.65
C GLU A 176 -10.27 34.08 -20.20
N GLY A 177 -10.92 35.07 -19.59
CA GLY A 177 -12.22 35.56 -20.04
C GLY A 177 -12.10 36.01 -21.49
N PRO A 178 -13.15 35.87 -22.31
CA PRO A 178 -13.08 36.27 -23.71
C PRO A 178 -12.61 37.72 -23.80
N ALA A 179 -11.58 37.97 -24.61
CA ALA A 179 -11.06 39.30 -24.89
C ALA A 179 -12.22 40.21 -25.31
N ASP A 180 -12.33 41.36 -24.65
CA ASP A 180 -13.32 42.38 -24.94
C ASP A 180 -13.14 42.85 -26.40
N PRO A 181 -14.13 42.67 -27.30
CA PRO A 181 -14.02 43.07 -28.69
C PRO A 181 -14.09 44.59 -28.92
N SER A 182 -13.90 45.41 -27.89
CA SER A 182 -14.04 46.87 -27.94
C SER A 182 -12.75 47.64 -28.26
N GLU A 183 -11.60 46.98 -28.46
CA GLU A 183 -10.37 47.60 -28.98
C GLU A 183 -10.12 47.20 -30.45
N VAL A 184 -10.96 47.70 -31.37
CA VAL A 184 -10.64 47.86 -32.80
C VAL A 184 -11.24 49.12 -33.37
#